data_AF-A0AAC9R438-F1
#
_entry.id   AF-A0AAC9R438-F1
#
_cell.length_a   1.000
_cell.length_b   1.000
_cell.length_c   1.000
_cell.angle_alpha   90.00
_cell.angle_beta   90.00
_cell.angle_gamma   90.00
#
_symmetry.space_group_name_H-M   'P 1'
#
loop_
_entity.id
_entity.type
_entity.pdbx_description
1 polymer ?
#
loop_
_entity_poly.entity_id
_entity_poly.type
_entity_poly.pdbx_seq_one_letter_code
_entity_poly.pdbx_strand_id
1 'polypeptide(L)' 'MKIDAEKFALAVVSSSSPDMKLVEKLSLYAEAYNMIDKNIENGGMKQS' A
#
# COMPACT_ATOMS: atom_id res chain seq x y z
N MET A 1 6.95 -8.77 -18.48
CA MET A 1 7.25 -9.05 -17.06
C MET A 1 6.04 -8.61 -16.26
N LYS A 2 5.29 -9.54 -15.62
CA LYS A 2 4.18 -9.13 -14.74
C LYS A 2 4.78 -8.72 -13.41
N ILE A 3 4.68 -7.44 -13.08
CA ILE A 3 5.17 -6.92 -11.80
C ILE A 3 4.16 -7.34 -10.74
N ASP A 4 4.67 -8.01 -9.71
CA ASP A 4 3.93 -8.32 -8.49
C ASP A 4 3.73 -7.01 -7.72
N ALA A 5 2.47 -6.56 -7.66
CA ALA A 5 2.10 -5.26 -7.11
C ALA A 5 2.47 -5.13 -5.62
N GLU A 6 2.39 -6.23 -4.85
CA GLU A 6 2.76 -6.23 -3.44
C GLU A 6 4.27 -6.06 -3.28
N LYS A 7 5.06 -6.78 -4.08
CA LYS A 7 6.52 -6.64 -4.08
C LYS A 7 6.97 -5.24 -4.51
N PHE A 8 6.29 -4.65 -5.48
CA PHE A 8 6.58 -3.29 -5.93
C PHE A 8 6.26 -2.25 -4.85
N ALA A 9 5.08 -2.33 -4.23
CA ALA A 9 4.69 -1.43 -3.15
C ALA A 9 5.67 -1.52 -1.96
N LEU A 10 6.07 -2.73 -1.58
CA LEU A 10 7.05 -2.94 -0.50
C LEU A 10 8.43 -2.33 -0.85
N ALA A 11 8.87 -2.45 -2.11
CA ALA A 11 10.13 -1.85 -2.57
C ALA A 11 10.07 -0.30 -2.54
N VAL A 12 8.95 0.30 -2.95
CA VAL A 12 8.74 1.75 -2.91
C VAL A 12 8.77 2.26 -1.46
N VAL A 13 8.03 1.62 -0.54
CA VAL A 13 8.05 1.99 0.90
C VAL A 13 9.44 1.79 1.50
N SER A 14 10.16 0.73 1.10
CA SER A 14 11.48 0.43 1.64
C SER A 14 12.54 1.44 1.20
N SER A 15 12.46 1.92 -0.04
CA SER A 15 13.40 2.88 -0.63
C SER A 15 13.16 4.32 -0.21
N SER A 16 11.92 4.71 0.07
CA SER A 16 11.57 6.07 0.51
C SER A 16 11.87 6.34 1.99
N SER A 17 12.11 5.29 2.79
CA SER A 17 12.34 5.41 4.24
C SER A 17 13.46 4.48 4.71
N PRO A 18 14.73 4.72 4.32
CA PRO A 18 15.84 3.80 4.58
C PRO A 18 16.08 3.55 6.08
N ASP A 19 15.88 4.56 6.92
CA ASP A 19 16.16 4.50 8.36
C ASP A 19 15.02 3.89 9.21
N MET A 20 13.87 3.64 8.59
CA MET A 20 12.70 3.09 9.26
C MET A 20 12.85 1.57 9.43
N LYS A 21 12.47 1.05 10.61
CA LYS A 21 12.57 -0.39 10.89
C LYS A 21 11.60 -1.16 10.00
N LEU A 22 11.98 -2.38 9.63
CA LEU A 22 11.17 -3.24 8.76
C LEU A 22 9.73 -3.43 9.28
N VAL A 23 9.56 -3.52 10.59
CA VAL A 23 8.25 -3.66 11.25
C VAL A 23 7.34 -2.45 10.98
N GLU A 24 7.89 -1.23 11.03
CA GLU A 24 7.14 0.01 10.79
C GLU A 24 6.74 0.13 9.30
N LYS A 25 7.61 -0.32 8.39
CA LYS A 25 7.32 -0.39 6.95
C LYS A 25 6.17 -1.35 6.64
N LEU A 26 6.14 -2.50 7.32
CA LEU A 26 5.04 -3.46 7.18
C LEU A 26 3.73 -2.91 7.72
N SER A 27 3.76 -2.20 8.84
CA SER A 27 2.57 -1.52 9.38
C SER A 27 2.03 -0.46 8.41
N LEU A 28 2.90 0.38 7.83
CA LEU A 28 2.49 1.38 6.84
C LEU A 28 1.88 0.75 5.58
N TYR A 29 2.44 -0.36 5.11
CA TYR A 29 1.86 -1.09 3.98
C TYR A 29 0.45 -1.62 4.32
N ALA A 30 0.27 -2.21 5.49
CA ALA A 30 -1.03 -2.70 5.94
C ALA A 30 -2.06 -1.57 6.13
N GLU A 31 -1.64 -0.43 6.68
CA GLU A 31 -2.49 0.76 6.81
C GLU A 31 -2.90 1.32 5.45
N ALA A 32 -1.96 1.44 4.50
CA ALA A 32 -2.23 1.89 3.14
C ALA A 32 -3.20 0.94 2.42
N TYR A 33 -3.02 -0.38 2.56
CA TYR A 33 -3.92 -1.39 2.02
C TYR A 33 -5.33 -1.24 2.60
N ASN A 34 -5.46 -1.16 3.93
CA ASN A 34 -6.74 -0.98 4.61
C ASN A 34 -7.44 0.34 4.24
N MET A 35 -6.68 1.41 4.01
CA MET A 35 -7.23 2.68 3.52
C MET A 35 -7.79 2.55 2.10
N ILE A 36 -7.07 1.87 1.21
CA ILE A 36 -7.53 1.63 -0.16
C ILE A 36 -8.78 0.76 -0.15
N ASP A 37 -8.79 -0.33 0.61
CA ASP A 37 -9.91 -1.26 0.69
C ASP A 37 -11.18 -0.57 1.22
N LYS A 38 -11.05 0.21 2.30
CA LYS A 38 -12.15 1.03 2.84
C LYS A 38 -12.66 2.10 1.86
N ASN A 39 -11.80 2.62 0.99
CA ASN A 39 -12.20 3.58 -0.04
C ASN A 39 -12.81 2.89 -1.27
N ILE A 40 -12.50 1.61 -1.54
CA ILE A 40 -13.19 0.80 -2.54
C ILE A 40 -14.59 0.45 -2.03
N GLU A 41 -14.73 0.08 -0.75
CA GLU A 41 -16.02 -0.20 -0.12
C GLU A 41 -16.93 1.04 -0.01
N ASN A 42 -16.36 2.21 0.34
CA ASN A 42 -17.11 3.48 0.37
C ASN A 42 -17.21 4.19 -1.01
N GLY A 43 -16.47 3.68 -2.01
CA GLY A 43 -16.29 4.24 -3.34
C GLY A 43 -17.09 3.54 -4.44
N GLY A 44 -18.09 2.73 -4.09
CA GLY A 44 -19.20 2.39 -4.99
C GLY A 44 -20.05 3.61 -5.43
N MET A 45 -19.55 4.84 -5.27
CA MET A 45 -20.13 6.06 -5.83
C MET A 45 -19.79 6.16 -7.31
N LYS A 46 -20.71 5.60 -8.10
CA LYS A 46 -21.06 5.96 -9.48
C LYS A 46 -20.01 6.80 -10.23
N GLN A 47 -19.27 6.14 -11.13
CA GLN A 47 -18.91 6.79 -12.39
C GLN A 47 -20.22 7.02 -13.16
N SER A 48 -20.71 8.27 -13.19
CA SER A 48 -21.72 8.77 -14.12
C SER A 48 -21.05 9.70 -15.13
#